data_AF-U3A260-F1
#
_entry.id   AF-U3A260-F1
#
_cell.length_a   1.000
_cell.length_b   1.000
_cell.length_c   1.000
_cell.angle_alpha   90.00
_cell.angle_beta   90.00
_cell.angle_gamma   90.00
#
_symmetry.space_group_name_H-M   'P 1'
#
loop_
_entity.id
_entity.type
_entity.pdbx_description
1 polymer ?
#
loop_
_entity_poly.entity_id
_entity_poly.type
_entity_poly.pdbx_seq_one_letter_code
_entity_poly.pdbx_strand_id
1 'polypeptide(L)'
;MDNQEIRKKVKDYFLKACSRLNRTRYAQESAYVDALIGRLDGVLDFGDGNGFIEFTSTIVADRGAGCAESLYGADFSIVFQSENVSEPIHKAILSQAKNGTVEGLPKNEVTRLGDQCKKMARFTNHYIVLEAPDEDGAIPTIRIGTPFSKSWGKNRIGLDDYFLDLVLSCKHGDKRKDFVGAVTNSKLAGLTVDVNGIEYTPTPKPRKKNKRNPGNSLG
;
A
#
# COMPACT_ATOMS: atom_id res chain seq x y z
N MET A 1 -16.98 17.05 -17.30
CA MET A 1 -17.52 15.68 -17.16
C MET A 1 -18.44 15.62 -15.95
N ASP A 2 -19.52 14.83 -15.95
CA ASP A 2 -20.39 14.70 -14.76
C ASP A 2 -19.84 13.68 -13.74
N ASN A 3 -20.34 13.73 -12.50
CA ASN A 3 -19.88 12.87 -11.42
C ASN A 3 -20.21 11.37 -11.65
N GLN A 4 -21.26 11.06 -12.40
CA GLN A 4 -21.62 9.67 -12.71
C GLN A 4 -20.63 9.07 -13.72
N GLU A 5 -20.20 9.84 -14.70
CA GLU A 5 -19.20 9.45 -15.68
C GLU A 5 -17.82 9.26 -15.03
N ILE A 6 -17.41 10.16 -14.11
CA ILE A 6 -16.20 9.96 -13.29
C ILE A 6 -16.30 8.63 -12.54
N ARG A 7 -17.41 8.41 -11.83
CA ARG A 7 -17.64 7.18 -11.06
C ARG A 7 -17.53 5.94 -11.91
N LYS A 8 -18.16 5.95 -13.09
CA LYS A 8 -18.12 4.84 -14.05
C LYS A 8 -16.69 4.57 -14.53
N LYS A 9 -15.98 5.60 -15.00
CA LYS A 9 -14.60 5.45 -15.50
C LYS A 9 -13.66 4.85 -14.44
N VAL A 10 -13.78 5.30 -13.20
CA VAL A 10 -13.00 4.75 -12.07
C VAL A 10 -13.38 3.29 -11.80
N LYS A 11 -14.66 2.96 -11.67
CA LYS A 11 -15.08 1.57 -11.41
C LYS A 11 -14.63 0.64 -12.55
N ASP A 12 -14.78 1.07 -13.80
CA ASP A 12 -14.34 0.32 -14.98
C ASP A 12 -12.82 0.11 -14.97
N TYR A 13 -12.04 1.10 -14.53
CA TYR A 13 -10.58 0.99 -14.39
C TYR A 13 -10.18 -0.11 -13.39
N PHE A 14 -10.73 -0.07 -12.18
CA PHE A 14 -10.45 -1.09 -11.16
C PHE A 14 -10.99 -2.47 -11.55
N LEU A 15 -12.18 -2.54 -12.15
CA LEU A 15 -12.75 -3.79 -12.65
C LEU A 15 -11.86 -4.41 -13.73
N LYS A 16 -11.35 -3.61 -14.68
CA LYS A 16 -10.43 -4.07 -15.72
C LYS A 16 -9.14 -4.60 -15.12
N ALA A 17 -8.56 -3.91 -14.14
CA ALA A 17 -7.38 -4.37 -13.43
C ALA A 17 -7.62 -5.70 -12.69
N CYS A 18 -8.76 -5.85 -12.01
CA CYS A 18 -9.07 -7.04 -11.22
C CYS A 18 -9.51 -8.23 -12.07
N SER A 19 -10.27 -8.02 -13.15
CA SER A 19 -10.93 -9.07 -13.96
C SER A 19 -10.01 -10.20 -14.47
N ARG A 20 -8.71 -9.94 -14.57
CA ARG A 20 -7.69 -10.89 -15.05
C ARG A 20 -6.85 -11.51 -13.92
N LEU A 21 -7.20 -11.25 -12.67
CA LEU A 21 -6.55 -11.82 -11.49
C LEU A 21 -7.24 -13.13 -11.14
N ASN A 22 -6.58 -14.23 -11.51
CA ASN A 22 -7.01 -15.58 -11.18
C ASN A 22 -6.25 -16.05 -9.92
N ARG A 23 -7.00 -16.42 -8.88
CA ARG A 23 -6.51 -16.82 -7.55
C ARG A 23 -5.83 -18.18 -7.56
N THR A 24 -6.09 -19.02 -8.56
CA THR A 24 -5.30 -20.26 -8.76
C THR A 24 -3.87 -19.92 -9.21
N ARG A 25 -3.70 -18.90 -10.06
CA ARG A 25 -2.39 -18.44 -10.55
C ARG A 25 -1.68 -17.52 -9.56
N TYR A 26 -2.44 -16.70 -8.83
CA TYR A 26 -1.94 -15.72 -7.87
C TYR A 26 -2.41 -16.05 -6.46
N ALA A 27 -2.18 -17.29 -6.02
CA ALA A 27 -2.62 -17.77 -4.70
C ALA A 27 -1.84 -17.12 -3.55
N GLN A 28 -0.56 -16.81 -3.77
CA GLN A 28 0.30 -16.16 -2.77
C GLN A 28 -0.01 -14.66 -2.69
N GLU A 29 -0.02 -14.14 -1.47
CA GLU A 29 -0.33 -12.74 -1.16
C GLU A 29 0.52 -11.76 -1.99
N SER A 30 1.84 -11.92 -1.95
CA SER A 30 2.76 -11.08 -2.72
C SER A 30 2.52 -11.17 -4.23
N ALA A 31 2.31 -12.37 -4.76
CA ALA A 31 2.06 -12.56 -6.19
C ALA A 31 0.75 -11.89 -6.66
N TYR A 32 -0.28 -11.92 -5.82
CA TYR A 32 -1.54 -11.23 -6.11
C TYR A 32 -1.38 -9.71 -6.06
N VAL A 33 -0.71 -9.20 -5.01
CA VAL A 33 -0.43 -7.77 -4.86
C VAL A 33 0.37 -7.28 -6.05
N ASP A 34 1.49 -7.92 -6.38
CA ASP A 34 2.33 -7.52 -7.52
C ASP A 34 1.54 -7.49 -8.83
N ALA A 35 0.67 -8.48 -9.06
CA ALA A 35 -0.15 -8.56 -10.25
C ALA A 35 -1.26 -7.50 -10.29
N LEU A 36 -1.93 -7.22 -9.16
CA LEU A 36 -2.93 -6.16 -9.05
C LEU A 36 -2.28 -4.80 -9.29
N ILE A 37 -1.18 -4.56 -8.59
CA ILE A 37 -0.44 -3.31 -8.59
C ILE A 37 0.13 -3.01 -9.97
N GLY A 38 0.77 -3.97 -10.62
CA GLY A 38 1.24 -3.81 -12.01
C GLY A 38 0.11 -3.64 -13.05
N ARG A 39 -1.16 -3.91 -12.69
CA ARG A 39 -2.32 -3.62 -13.56
C ARG A 39 -2.97 -2.28 -13.28
N LEU A 40 -2.84 -1.81 -12.04
CA LEU A 40 -3.24 -0.47 -11.64
C LEU A 40 -2.17 0.57 -11.99
N ASP A 41 -0.94 0.16 -12.32
CA ASP A 41 0.08 1.07 -12.83
C ASP A 41 -0.34 1.63 -14.19
N GLY A 42 -0.49 2.94 -14.27
CA GLY A 42 -0.84 3.65 -15.49
C GLY A 42 -1.74 4.86 -15.26
N VAL A 43 -2.39 5.28 -16.34
CA VAL A 43 -3.15 6.55 -16.38
C VAL A 43 -4.65 6.27 -16.53
N LEU A 44 -5.44 6.86 -15.64
CA LEU A 44 -6.88 7.01 -15.80
C LEU A 44 -7.16 8.41 -16.38
N ASP A 45 -7.44 8.45 -17.66
CA ASP A 45 -7.76 9.69 -18.38
C ASP A 45 -9.26 9.99 -18.31
N PHE A 46 -9.60 11.19 -17.84
CA PHE A 46 -10.99 11.66 -17.78
C PHE A 46 -11.43 12.38 -19.06
N GLY A 47 -10.55 12.47 -20.07
CA GLY A 47 -10.79 13.10 -21.35
C GLY A 47 -10.50 14.60 -21.34
N ASP A 48 -10.52 15.20 -22.53
CA ASP A 48 -10.10 16.58 -22.78
C ASP A 48 -10.64 17.59 -21.76
N GLY A 49 -9.71 18.32 -21.13
CA GLY A 49 -10.02 19.36 -20.14
C GLY A 49 -10.46 18.88 -18.76
N ASN A 50 -10.55 17.56 -18.52
CA ASN A 50 -10.92 16.99 -17.22
C ASN A 50 -9.73 16.37 -16.46
N GLY A 51 -8.54 16.45 -17.04
CA GLY A 51 -7.30 15.93 -16.46
C GLY A 51 -7.22 14.41 -16.46
N PHE A 52 -6.15 13.92 -15.86
CA PHE A 52 -5.92 12.48 -15.69
C PHE A 52 -5.43 12.19 -14.28
N ILE A 53 -5.46 10.91 -13.90
CA ILE A 53 -4.82 10.41 -12.68
C ILE A 53 -3.77 9.40 -13.07
N GLU A 54 -2.53 9.66 -12.70
CA GLU A 54 -1.47 8.68 -12.74
C GLU A 54 -1.44 7.90 -11.43
N PHE A 55 -1.51 6.58 -11.56
CA PHE A 55 -1.36 5.64 -10.48
C PHE A 55 0.07 5.10 -10.56
N THR A 56 0.96 5.66 -9.77
CA THR A 56 2.31 5.11 -9.61
C THR A 56 2.31 4.24 -8.39
N SER A 57 2.66 2.97 -8.56
CA SER A 57 2.60 2.01 -7.49
C SER A 57 3.96 1.38 -7.27
N THR A 58 4.35 1.28 -6.01
CA THR A 58 5.67 0.81 -5.64
C THR A 58 5.53 -0.44 -4.79
N ILE A 59 6.03 -1.57 -5.31
CA ILE A 59 6.19 -2.79 -4.51
C ILE A 59 7.37 -2.56 -3.58
N VAL A 60 7.13 -2.67 -2.27
CA VAL A 60 8.13 -2.45 -1.24
C VAL A 60 9.03 -3.69 -1.17
N ALA A 61 10.35 -3.48 -1.14
CA ALA A 61 11.30 -4.57 -1.11
C ALA A 61 11.14 -5.41 0.17
N ASP A 62 10.81 -6.70 0.01
CA ASP A 62 10.56 -7.69 1.08
C ASP A 62 11.82 -8.52 1.43
N ARG A 63 12.79 -8.60 0.52
CA ARG A 63 14.01 -9.43 0.66
C ARG A 63 15.29 -8.60 0.83
N GLY A 64 16.08 -8.95 1.85
CA GLY A 64 17.41 -8.37 2.13
C GLY A 64 17.61 -7.95 3.59
N ALA A 65 18.84 -7.65 4.00
CA ALA A 65 19.07 -7.07 5.32
C ALA A 65 18.54 -5.63 5.35
N GLY A 66 17.62 -5.30 6.26
CA GLY A 66 17.01 -3.97 6.31
C GLY A 66 15.94 -3.72 5.25
N CYS A 67 15.28 -4.77 4.77
CA CYS A 67 14.18 -4.65 3.80
C CYS A 67 13.07 -3.72 4.32
N ALA A 68 12.46 -3.00 3.40
CA ALA A 68 11.58 -1.88 3.71
C ALA A 68 10.28 -2.34 4.39
N GLU A 69 9.77 -3.54 4.09
CA GLU A 69 8.66 -4.14 4.85
C GLU A 69 9.02 -4.26 6.35
N SER A 70 10.26 -4.65 6.66
CA SER A 70 10.69 -4.84 8.05
C SER A 70 10.74 -3.52 8.85
N LEU A 71 11.04 -2.41 8.18
CA LEU A 71 11.18 -1.08 8.77
C LEU A 71 9.86 -0.32 8.80
N TYR A 72 9.10 -0.36 7.72
CA TYR A 72 7.93 0.47 7.48
C TYR A 72 6.60 -0.28 7.61
N GLY A 73 6.61 -1.61 7.50
CA GLY A 73 5.42 -2.46 7.67
C GLY A 73 4.41 -2.35 6.54
N ALA A 74 4.86 -1.99 5.33
CA ALA A 74 4.05 -1.89 4.14
C ALA A 74 4.58 -2.87 3.08
N ASP A 75 3.65 -3.44 2.30
CA ASP A 75 3.96 -4.28 1.14
C ASP A 75 4.02 -3.45 -0.15
N PHE A 76 3.21 -2.39 -0.22
CA PHE A 76 3.18 -1.50 -1.37
C PHE A 76 2.76 -0.09 -0.99
N SER A 77 3.03 0.87 -1.88
CA SER A 77 2.48 2.21 -1.83
C SER A 77 1.71 2.51 -3.11
N ILE A 78 0.73 3.42 -3.03
CA ILE A 78 0.08 3.99 -4.20
C ILE A 78 0.23 5.51 -4.13
N VAL A 79 0.79 6.08 -5.18
CA VAL A 79 0.85 7.52 -5.44
C VAL A 79 -0.20 7.86 -6.48
N PHE A 80 -0.91 8.93 -6.22
CA PHE A 80 -1.93 9.49 -7.10
C PHE A 80 -1.53 10.91 -7.41
N GLN A 81 -1.42 11.20 -8.70
CA GLN A 81 -1.14 12.52 -9.22
C GLN A 81 -2.23 12.90 -10.20
N SER A 82 -2.88 14.04 -9.98
CA SER A 82 -3.76 14.65 -10.97
C SER A 82 -3.12 15.86 -11.60
N GLU A 83 -3.18 15.93 -12.92
CA GLU A 83 -2.66 17.06 -13.72
C GLU A 83 -3.77 17.65 -14.59
N ASN A 84 -3.50 18.83 -15.16
CA ASN A 84 -4.42 19.55 -16.05
C ASN A 84 -5.79 19.85 -15.42
N VAL A 85 -5.81 20.06 -14.10
CA VAL A 85 -6.95 20.52 -13.31
C VAL A 85 -6.55 21.72 -12.48
N SER A 86 -7.52 22.57 -12.08
CA SER A 86 -7.26 23.80 -11.32
C SER A 86 -6.56 23.56 -9.99
N GLU A 87 -6.87 22.44 -9.34
CA GLU A 87 -6.29 22.03 -8.07
C GLU A 87 -5.69 20.62 -8.21
N PRO A 88 -4.44 20.51 -8.70
CA PRO A 88 -3.77 19.23 -8.83
C PRO A 88 -3.57 18.59 -7.47
N ILE A 89 -3.81 17.29 -7.42
CA ILE A 89 -3.71 16.49 -6.21
C ILE A 89 -2.48 15.62 -6.36
N HIS A 90 -1.58 15.68 -5.39
CA HIS A 90 -0.45 14.77 -5.30
C HIS A 90 -0.44 14.14 -3.91
N LYS A 91 -0.72 12.84 -3.84
CA LYS A 91 -0.80 12.16 -2.55
C LYS A 91 -0.35 10.71 -2.62
N ALA A 92 0.05 10.19 -1.47
CA ALA A 92 0.54 8.85 -1.31
C ALA A 92 -0.19 8.11 -0.19
N ILE A 93 -0.31 6.79 -0.33
CA ILE A 93 -0.92 5.89 0.64
C ILE A 93 0.03 4.70 0.85
N LEU A 94 0.35 4.41 2.11
CA LEU A 94 1.06 3.17 2.47
C LEU A 94 0.06 2.05 2.74
N SER A 95 0.39 0.86 2.26
CA SER A 95 -0.53 -0.26 2.27
C SER A 95 0.14 -1.54 2.73
N GLN A 96 -0.55 -2.27 3.60
CA GLN A 96 -0.25 -3.68 3.88
C GLN A 96 -1.34 -4.54 3.23
N ALA A 97 -0.98 -5.62 2.58
CA ALA A 97 -1.91 -6.59 2.05
C ALA A 97 -2.08 -7.78 3.01
N LYS A 98 -3.26 -8.39 2.93
CA LYS A 98 -3.56 -9.71 3.49
C LYS A 98 -4.38 -10.54 2.51
N ASN A 99 -4.03 -11.81 2.38
CA ASN A 99 -4.89 -12.79 1.72
C ASN A 99 -6.14 -13.06 2.57
N GLY A 100 -7.32 -12.93 1.95
CA GLY A 100 -8.60 -13.08 2.62
C GLY A 100 -8.93 -11.91 3.54
N THR A 101 -9.95 -12.11 4.38
CA THR A 101 -10.38 -11.11 5.35
C THR A 101 -9.54 -11.15 6.63
N VAL A 102 -9.35 -10.00 7.27
CA VAL A 102 -8.61 -9.88 8.53
C VAL A 102 -9.27 -10.70 9.65
N GLU A 103 -10.59 -10.83 9.67
CA GLU A 103 -11.32 -11.70 10.60
C GLU A 103 -10.99 -13.19 10.41
N GLY A 104 -10.65 -13.59 9.19
CA GLY A 104 -10.26 -14.96 8.85
C GLY A 104 -8.80 -15.29 9.14
N LEU A 105 -7.99 -14.32 9.58
CA LEU A 105 -6.57 -14.53 9.78
C LEU A 105 -6.27 -15.37 11.03
N PRO A 106 -5.27 -16.26 10.96
CA PRO A 106 -4.68 -16.88 12.14
C PRO A 106 -4.19 -15.85 13.16
N LYS A 107 -4.26 -16.18 14.47
CA LYS A 107 -3.89 -15.26 15.57
C LYS A 107 -2.49 -14.66 15.43
N ASN A 108 -1.53 -15.45 14.96
CA ASN A 108 -0.16 -15.00 14.70
C ASN A 108 -0.10 -13.97 13.57
N GLU A 109 -0.88 -14.15 12.51
CA GLU A 109 -0.97 -13.17 11.41
C GLU A 109 -1.70 -11.89 11.82
N VAL A 110 -2.75 -11.98 12.65
CA VAL A 110 -3.38 -10.79 13.25
C VAL A 110 -2.38 -10.00 14.09
N THR A 111 -1.56 -10.70 14.89
CA THR A 111 -0.51 -10.07 15.69
C THR A 111 0.53 -9.39 14.80
N ARG A 112 0.98 -10.08 13.75
CA ARG A 112 1.93 -9.54 12.76
C ARG A 112 1.38 -8.31 12.05
N LEU A 113 0.12 -8.35 11.62
CA LEU A 113 -0.57 -7.21 10.99
C LEU A 113 -0.63 -6.02 11.94
N GLY A 114 -0.93 -6.25 13.23
CA GLY A 114 -0.90 -5.20 14.25
C GLY A 114 0.46 -4.51 14.34
N ASP A 115 1.55 -5.27 14.28
CA ASP A 115 2.90 -4.70 14.27
C ASP A 115 3.24 -3.96 12.97
N GLN A 116 2.72 -4.40 11.82
CA GLN A 116 2.82 -3.70 10.55
C GLN A 116 2.08 -2.35 10.59
N CYS A 117 0.84 -2.31 11.08
CA CYS A 117 0.09 -1.07 11.27
C CYS A 117 0.80 -0.10 12.22
N LYS A 118 1.37 -0.59 13.34
CA LYS A 118 2.18 0.24 14.25
C LYS A 118 3.41 0.84 13.61
N LYS A 119 3.97 0.23 12.57
CA LYS A 119 5.10 0.79 11.82
C LYS A 119 4.60 1.86 10.86
N MET A 120 3.61 1.56 10.01
CA MET A 120 3.05 2.53 9.06
C MET A 120 2.52 3.79 9.76
N ALA A 121 1.83 3.63 10.90
CA ALA A 121 1.30 4.74 11.69
C ALA A 121 2.36 5.71 12.25
N ARG A 122 3.64 5.34 12.23
CA ARG A 122 4.75 6.26 12.60
C ARG A 122 5.07 7.25 11.50
N PHE A 123 4.79 6.87 10.25
CA PHE A 123 5.18 7.64 9.07
C PHE A 123 4.01 8.39 8.49
N THR A 124 2.78 7.90 8.63
CA THR A 124 1.60 8.56 8.07
C THR A 124 0.34 8.27 8.87
N ASN A 125 -0.59 9.23 8.82
CA ASN A 125 -1.97 9.03 9.27
C ASN A 125 -2.85 8.36 8.20
N HIS A 126 -2.31 8.13 6.99
CA HIS A 126 -3.07 7.70 5.82
C HIS A 126 -2.57 6.35 5.28
N TYR A 127 -2.65 5.31 6.10
CA TYR A 127 -2.34 3.95 5.67
C TYR A 127 -3.61 3.09 5.57
N ILE A 128 -3.51 1.99 4.82
CA ILE A 128 -4.61 1.04 4.64
C ILE A 128 -4.16 -0.40 4.82
N VAL A 129 -5.13 -1.28 5.06
CA VAL A 129 -4.99 -2.73 4.91
C VAL A 129 -5.84 -3.17 3.73
N LEU A 130 -5.23 -3.80 2.74
CA LEU A 130 -5.90 -4.41 1.59
C LEU A 130 -6.18 -5.88 1.89
N GLU A 131 -7.43 -6.29 1.75
CA GLU A 131 -7.90 -7.67 1.86
C GLU A 131 -8.09 -8.22 0.43
N ALA A 132 -7.15 -9.07 0.01
CA ALA A 132 -7.20 -9.73 -1.28
C ALA A 132 -8.32 -10.78 -1.27
N PRO A 133 -9.23 -10.77 -2.26
CA PRO A 133 -10.38 -11.67 -2.29
C PRO A 133 -9.94 -13.10 -2.60
N ASP A 134 -10.75 -14.06 -2.17
CA ASP A 134 -10.58 -15.49 -2.53
C ASP A 134 -11.17 -15.82 -3.91
N GLU A 135 -12.02 -14.94 -4.43
CA GLU A 135 -12.70 -15.09 -5.72
C GLU A 135 -11.90 -14.47 -6.88
N ASP A 136 -11.89 -15.17 -8.02
CA ASP A 136 -11.30 -14.69 -9.26
C ASP A 136 -11.96 -13.40 -9.73
N GLY A 137 -11.16 -12.42 -10.16
CA GLY A 137 -11.67 -11.20 -10.77
C GLY A 137 -12.29 -10.19 -9.80
N ALA A 138 -12.51 -10.57 -8.53
CA ALA A 138 -13.15 -9.72 -7.55
C ALA A 138 -12.30 -8.50 -7.18
N ILE A 139 -12.99 -7.39 -6.88
CA ILE A 139 -12.35 -6.15 -6.41
C ILE A 139 -11.93 -6.36 -4.94
N PRO A 140 -10.67 -6.10 -4.57
CA PRO A 140 -10.22 -6.16 -3.18
C PRO A 140 -11.00 -5.20 -2.29
N THR A 141 -11.04 -5.52 -1.00
CA THR A 141 -11.60 -4.60 -0.01
C THR A 141 -10.51 -3.96 0.82
N ILE A 142 -10.79 -2.77 1.35
CA ILE A 142 -9.89 -1.94 2.11
C ILE A 142 -10.44 -1.71 3.51
N ARG A 143 -9.54 -1.75 4.48
CA ARG A 143 -9.73 -1.21 5.81
C ARG A 143 -8.83 -0.01 6.01
N ILE A 144 -9.42 1.11 6.40
CA ILE A 144 -8.67 2.33 6.69
C ILE A 144 -7.89 2.13 7.99
N GLY A 145 -6.61 2.51 8.00
CA GLY A 145 -5.81 2.53 9.21
C GLY A 145 -6.37 3.46 10.28
N THR A 146 -6.15 3.13 11.54
CA THR A 146 -6.52 3.99 12.67
C THR A 146 -5.25 4.42 13.40
N PRO A 147 -4.63 5.56 13.02
CA PRO A 147 -3.30 5.94 13.50
C PRO A 147 -3.20 6.07 15.02
N PHE A 148 -4.25 6.57 15.66
CA PHE A 148 -4.31 6.73 17.12
C PHE A 148 -4.19 5.39 17.86
N SER A 149 -4.96 4.38 17.45
CA SER A 149 -4.89 3.03 18.03
C SER A 149 -3.85 2.13 17.37
N LYS A 150 -3.17 2.62 16.32
CA LYS A 150 -2.16 1.91 15.54
C LYS A 150 -2.67 0.56 15.02
N SER A 151 -3.92 0.54 14.55
CA SER A 151 -4.63 -0.67 14.09
C SER A 151 -5.34 -0.40 12.76
N TRP A 152 -6.34 -1.20 12.40
CA TRP A 152 -7.20 -0.99 11.24
C TRP A 152 -8.65 -0.80 11.67
N GLY A 153 -9.44 -0.16 10.79
CA GLY A 153 -10.86 0.07 10.99
C GLY A 153 -11.70 -1.20 10.83
N LYS A 154 -12.89 -1.19 11.43
CA LYS A 154 -13.86 -2.29 11.37
C LYS A 154 -14.60 -2.39 10.04
N ASN A 155 -14.77 -1.27 9.35
CA ASN A 155 -15.51 -1.22 8.09
C ASN A 155 -14.62 -1.67 6.93
N ARG A 156 -15.24 -2.37 6.00
CA ARG A 156 -14.64 -2.78 4.71
C ARG A 156 -15.28 -1.96 3.60
N ILE A 157 -14.46 -1.48 2.68
CA ILE A 157 -14.89 -0.68 1.52
C ILE A 157 -14.24 -1.30 0.28
N GLY A 158 -14.96 -1.46 -0.83
CA GLY A 158 -14.33 -1.87 -2.09
C GLY A 158 -13.19 -0.91 -2.47
N LEU A 159 -12.10 -1.41 -3.02
CA LEU A 159 -10.95 -0.56 -3.40
C LEU A 159 -11.34 0.58 -4.37
N ASP A 160 -12.29 0.29 -5.26
CA ASP A 160 -12.89 1.26 -6.18
C ASP A 160 -13.70 2.35 -5.46
N ASP A 161 -14.59 1.97 -4.54
CA ASP A 161 -15.39 2.92 -3.76
C ASP A 161 -14.51 3.68 -2.75
N TYR A 162 -13.48 3.05 -2.16
CA TYR A 162 -12.47 3.72 -1.34
C TYR A 162 -11.77 4.82 -2.14
N PHE A 163 -11.38 4.51 -3.37
CA PHE A 163 -10.72 5.48 -4.23
C PHE A 163 -11.63 6.67 -4.55
N LEU A 164 -12.87 6.40 -4.95
CA LEU A 164 -13.88 7.42 -5.23
C LEU A 164 -14.19 8.30 -4.02
N ASP A 165 -14.58 7.67 -2.92
CA ASP A 165 -15.23 8.35 -1.82
C ASP A 165 -14.24 9.01 -0.87
N LEU A 166 -12.98 8.57 -0.86
CA LEU A 166 -11.97 9.01 0.09
C LEU A 166 -10.71 9.56 -0.55
N VAL A 167 -10.23 8.95 -1.64
CA VAL A 167 -9.02 9.44 -2.32
C VAL A 167 -9.35 10.63 -3.21
N LEU A 168 -10.29 10.52 -4.15
CA LEU A 168 -10.66 11.63 -5.03
C LEU A 168 -11.26 12.80 -4.26
N SER A 169 -12.09 12.52 -3.25
CA SER A 169 -12.67 13.54 -2.38
C SER A 169 -11.69 14.19 -1.39
N CYS A 170 -10.40 13.82 -1.43
CA CYS A 170 -9.35 14.33 -0.56
C CYS A 170 -9.55 14.10 0.95
N LYS A 171 -10.37 13.12 1.34
CA LYS A 171 -10.53 12.72 2.75
C LYS A 171 -9.42 11.78 3.24
N HIS A 172 -8.66 11.19 2.33
CA HIS A 172 -7.56 10.27 2.64
C HIS A 172 -6.38 10.41 1.66
N GLY A 173 -5.17 10.11 2.15
CA GLY A 173 -3.89 10.17 1.43
C GLY A 173 -2.99 11.31 1.91
N ASP A 174 -1.72 10.99 2.15
CA ASP A 174 -0.71 11.91 2.66
C ASP A 174 -0.21 12.82 1.54
N LYS A 175 -0.22 14.14 1.78
CA LYS A 175 0.13 15.16 0.79
C LYS A 175 1.49 15.81 1.05
N ARG A 176 2.21 15.39 2.09
CA ARG A 176 3.53 15.96 2.40
C ARG A 176 4.51 15.57 1.29
N LYS A 177 5.18 16.57 0.70
CA LYS A 177 5.98 16.40 -0.53
C LYS A 177 7.14 15.42 -0.37
N ASP A 178 7.81 15.50 0.77
CA ASP A 178 8.87 14.58 1.21
C ASP A 178 8.35 13.14 1.34
N PHE A 179 7.19 12.95 1.96
CA PHE A 179 6.55 11.63 2.07
C PHE A 179 6.22 11.05 0.70
N VAL A 180 5.55 11.84 -0.15
CA VAL A 180 5.17 11.42 -1.50
C VAL A 180 6.41 11.06 -2.34
N GLY A 181 7.48 11.85 -2.27
CA GLY A 181 8.74 11.54 -2.94
C GLY A 181 9.44 10.29 -2.41
N ALA A 182 9.34 10.00 -1.11
CA ALA A 182 9.98 8.84 -0.50
C ALA A 182 9.27 7.52 -0.82
N VAL A 183 7.94 7.52 -0.96
CA VAL A 183 7.17 6.28 -1.18
C VAL A 183 7.23 5.74 -2.61
N THR A 184 7.73 6.51 -3.57
CA THR A 184 7.99 6.04 -4.96
C THR A 184 9.26 5.20 -5.07
N ASN A 185 10.08 5.17 -4.00
CA ASN A 185 11.25 4.33 -3.93
C ASN A 185 10.90 2.98 -3.28
N SER A 186 11.25 1.86 -3.92
CA SER A 186 10.95 0.50 -3.39
C SER A 186 11.61 0.18 -2.05
N LYS A 187 12.65 0.92 -1.67
CA LYS A 187 13.29 0.82 -0.34
C LYS A 187 12.65 1.77 0.70
N LEU A 188 11.69 2.59 0.27
CA LEU A 188 11.08 3.69 1.04
C LEU A 188 12.16 4.59 1.67
N ALA A 189 13.29 4.73 0.97
CA ALA A 189 14.44 5.48 1.46
C ALA A 189 14.09 6.97 1.53
N GLY A 190 14.28 7.57 2.71
CA GLY A 190 13.93 8.98 2.95
C GLY A 190 12.67 9.19 3.79
N LEU A 191 11.92 8.14 4.13
CA LEU A 191 10.84 8.26 5.12
C LEU A 191 11.40 8.56 6.52
N THR A 192 11.08 9.73 7.04
CA THR A 192 11.43 10.18 8.39
C THR A 192 10.24 10.03 9.34
N VAL A 193 10.54 9.80 10.62
CA VAL A 193 9.58 9.93 11.72
C VAL A 193 9.86 11.26 12.40
N ASP A 194 8.83 12.07 12.59
CA ASP A 194 8.90 13.23 13.48
C ASP A 194 8.78 12.75 14.93
N VAL A 195 9.87 12.90 15.68
CA VAL A 195 9.93 12.59 17.11
C VAL A 195 10.10 13.90 17.88
N ASN A 196 8.98 14.61 18.13
CA ASN A 196 8.94 15.87 18.86
C ASN A 196 9.85 16.97 18.27
N GLY A 197 9.83 17.14 16.94
CA GLY A 197 10.63 18.14 16.24
C GLY A 197 12.03 17.67 15.85
N ILE A 198 12.35 16.39 16.05
CA ILE A 198 13.57 15.76 15.56
C ILE A 198 13.19 14.76 14.47
N GLU A 199 13.65 15.01 13.24
CA GLU A 199 13.51 14.07 12.15
C GLU A 199 14.44 12.88 12.35
N TYR A 200 13.89 11.66 12.26
CA TYR A 200 14.63 10.42 12.40
C TYR A 200 14.33 9.46 11.24
N THR A 201 15.37 9.06 10.50
CA THR A 201 15.29 7.99 9.50
C THR A 201 15.64 6.64 10.13
N PRO A 202 14.75 5.64 10.12
CA PRO A 202 15.04 4.32 10.68
C PRO A 202 16.21 3.64 9.97
N THR A 203 17.25 3.27 10.71
CA THR A 203 18.33 2.43 10.19
C THR A 203 18.07 0.94 10.44
N PRO A 204 18.39 0.04 9.50
CA PRO A 204 18.33 -1.41 9.70
C PRO A 204 19.07 -1.87 10.96
N LYS A 205 18.49 -2.80 11.73
CA LYS A 205 19.25 -3.45 12.82
C LYS A 205 20.42 -4.24 12.21
N PRO A 206 21.66 -4.08 12.72
CA PRO A 206 22.80 -4.85 12.22
C PRO A 206 22.58 -6.35 12.42
N ARG A 207 22.87 -7.14 11.39
CA ARG A 207 22.69 -8.59 11.39
C ARG A 207 23.64 -9.22 12.42
N LYS A 208 23.13 -10.02 13.36
CA LYS A 208 24.00 -10.86 14.21
C LYS A 208 24.79 -11.78 13.28
N LYS A 209 26.12 -11.64 13.22
CA LYS A 209 26.99 -12.62 12.55
C LYS A 209 26.82 -13.93 13.30
N ASN A 210 26.22 -14.93 12.67
CA ASN A 210 26.30 -16.29 13.17
C ASN A 210 27.78 -16.66 13.22
N LYS A 211 28.35 -16.79 14.42
CA LYS A 211 29.65 -17.43 14.60
C LYS A 211 29.49 -18.86 14.09
N ARG A 212 29.97 -19.14 12.88
CA ARG A 212 30.19 -20.52 12.45
C ARG A 212 31.21 -21.09 13.43
N ASN A 213 30.81 -22.06 14.25
CA ASN A 213 31.78 -22.86 14.98
C ASN A 213 32.64 -23.60 13.96
N PRO A 214 33.96 -23.39 13.90
CA PRO A 214 34.85 -24.22 13.11
C PRO A 214 35.05 -25.50 13.90
N GLY A 215 34.23 -26.51 13.66
CA GLY A 215 34.26 -27.77 14.40
C GLY A 215 33.63 -28.89 13.60
N ASN A 216 34.34 -29.34 12.56
CA ASN A 216 34.46 -30.75 12.15
C ASN A 216 35.39 -30.82 10.95
N SER A 217 36.70 -30.72 11.21
CA SER A 217 37.68 -31.41 10.38
C SER A 217 37.59 -32.89 10.75
N LEU A 218 37.10 -33.69 9.82
CA LEU A 218 37.17 -35.15 9.85
C LEU A 218 38.64 -35.57 10.07
N GLY A 219 38.87 -36.34 11.11
CA GLY A 219 40.06 -37.17 11.30
C GLY A 219 39.64 -38.63 11.24
#